data_AF-A0A2N5JZR1-F1
#
_entry.id   AF-A0A2N5JZR1-F1
#
_cell.length_a   1.000
_cell.length_b   1.000
_cell.length_c   1.000
_cell.angle_alpha   90.00
_cell.angle_beta   90.00
_cell.angle_gamma   90.00
#
_symmetry.space_group_name_H-M   'P 1'
#
loop_
_entity.id
_entity.type
_entity.pdbx_description
1 polymer ?
#
loop_
_entity_poly.entity_id
_entity_poly.type
_entity_poly.pdbx_seq_one_letter_code
_entity_poly.pdbx_strand_id
1 'polypeptide(L)'
;IWVAGTYPQPSEAAMPGRRAGNIARVRDSKGGRSTHDRQPMLLRWFDPDPAAPFAVLTQRWGVAALTTDRYVELLPPSRWILLTVENWESFVATDYTGCQDTIIVIYTGGNPAEATISALGSLEPVPVRALHFGDYDWSGLVIFRRLRAVLPTIELYVPEDIEALIHKFGNPGLIEGQMPLGEREDDSDAVREVIRHISRYNAGLEQEIVPAPAITLPLGNPL
;
A
#
# COMPACT_ATOMS: atom_id res chain seq x y z
N ILE A 1 -28.78 -2.67 22.85
CA ILE A 1 -28.50 -3.96 23.53
C ILE A 1 -27.32 -4.59 22.81
N TRP A 2 -26.12 -4.44 23.37
CA TRP A 2 -24.84 -4.81 22.76
C TRP A 2 -24.06 -5.68 23.76
N VAL A 3 -24.62 -6.82 24.14
CA VAL A 3 -23.93 -7.87 24.93
C VAL A 3 -24.60 -9.22 24.61
N ALA A 4 -24.15 -9.90 23.57
CA ALA A 4 -24.44 -11.33 23.35
C ALA A 4 -23.55 -12.02 22.30
N GLY A 5 -22.53 -11.34 21.74
CA GLY A 5 -21.50 -12.02 20.98
C GLY A 5 -20.44 -12.52 21.94
N THR A 6 -20.39 -13.82 22.22
CA THR A 6 -19.26 -14.45 22.91
C THR A 6 -18.00 -14.16 22.11
N TYR A 7 -17.21 -13.20 22.59
CA TYR A 7 -15.81 -13.06 22.16
C TYR A 7 -15.16 -14.44 22.30
N PRO A 8 -14.47 -14.97 21.27
CA PRO A 8 -13.70 -16.18 21.46
C PRO A 8 -12.74 -15.96 22.62
N GLN A 9 -12.76 -16.89 23.58
CA GLN A 9 -11.85 -16.87 24.72
C GLN A 9 -10.43 -16.77 24.16
N PRO A 10 -9.59 -15.84 24.63
CA PRO A 10 -8.20 -15.77 24.19
C PRO A 10 -7.52 -17.09 24.60
N SER A 11 -7.34 -17.98 23.63
CA SER A 11 -6.53 -19.17 23.82
C SER A 11 -5.07 -18.71 23.82
N GLU A 12 -4.39 -19.06 24.90
CA GLU A 12 -2.98 -18.80 25.23
C GLU A 12 -2.69 -17.49 25.97
N ALA A 13 -2.02 -17.65 27.12
CA ALA A 13 -1.39 -16.57 27.85
C ALA A 13 -0.46 -15.82 26.90
N ALA A 14 -0.59 -14.49 26.85
CA ALA A 14 0.29 -13.64 26.06
C ALA A 14 1.74 -13.94 26.43
N MET A 15 2.47 -14.63 25.55
CA MET A 15 3.93 -14.70 25.66
C MET A 15 4.42 -13.25 25.75
N PRO A 16 5.26 -12.88 26.73
CA PRO A 16 5.76 -11.52 26.83
C PRO A 16 6.50 -11.23 25.52
N GLY A 17 5.93 -10.37 24.68
CA GLY A 17 6.52 -10.04 23.38
C GLY A 17 7.96 -9.55 23.57
N ARG A 18 8.79 -9.60 22.52
CA ARG A 18 10.21 -9.19 22.56
C ARG A 18 10.45 -7.83 23.25
N ARG A 19 9.46 -6.93 23.25
CA ARG A 19 9.44 -5.69 24.05
C ARG A 19 9.52 -5.91 25.55
N ALA A 20 8.76 -6.84 26.13
CA ALA A 20 8.85 -7.18 27.55
C ALA A 20 10.25 -7.72 27.91
N GLY A 21 10.86 -8.50 27.02
CA GLY A 21 12.25 -8.94 27.15
C GLY A 21 13.28 -7.80 27.08
N ASN A 22 13.11 -6.84 26.16
CA ASN A 22 13.98 -5.68 26.04
C ASN A 22 13.80 -4.66 27.18
N ILE A 23 12.56 -4.47 27.65
CA ILE A 23 12.26 -3.66 28.84
C ILE A 23 12.89 -4.29 30.09
N ALA A 24 12.79 -5.62 30.23
CA ALA A 24 13.40 -6.35 31.34
C ALA A 24 14.94 -6.32 31.32
N ARG A 25 15.56 -6.28 30.13
CA ARG A 25 17.03 -6.28 29.99
C ARG A 25 17.67 -4.89 29.98
N VAL A 26 17.04 -3.89 29.37
CA VAL A 26 17.69 -2.61 29.02
C VAL A 26 16.92 -1.39 29.53
N ARG A 27 15.75 -1.58 30.16
CA ARG A 27 14.83 -0.49 30.61
C ARG A 27 14.44 0.51 29.52
N ASP A 28 14.68 0.16 28.26
CA ASP A 28 14.37 0.98 27.09
C ASP A 28 13.48 0.16 26.15
N SER A 29 12.25 0.66 25.94
CA SER A 29 11.28 0.07 25.02
C SER A 29 11.53 0.41 23.55
N LYS A 30 12.44 1.36 23.29
CA LYS A 30 12.76 1.94 21.97
C LYS A 30 14.20 1.62 21.51
N GLY A 31 15.10 1.24 22.41
CA GLY A 31 16.52 1.00 22.16
C GLY A 31 16.89 -0.29 21.41
N GLY A 32 15.91 -1.05 20.92
CA GLY A 32 16.12 -2.18 20.01
C GLY A 32 15.37 -1.96 18.71
N ARG A 33 15.81 -2.60 17.62
CA ARG A 33 15.00 -2.82 16.40
C ARG A 33 13.72 -3.54 16.80
N SER A 34 12.73 -2.79 17.28
CA SER A 34 11.41 -3.27 17.64
C SER A 34 10.59 -3.28 16.38
N THR A 35 10.90 -4.22 15.49
CA THR A 35 9.90 -4.72 14.54
C THR A 35 8.80 -5.32 15.40
N HIS A 36 7.65 -4.64 15.48
CA HIS A 36 6.46 -5.35 15.91
C HIS A 36 6.29 -6.53 14.95
N ASP A 37 6.34 -7.76 15.47
CA ASP A 37 6.22 -8.97 14.64
C ASP A 37 4.84 -9.03 13.94
N ARG A 38 3.90 -8.17 14.35
CA ARG A 38 2.55 -8.00 13.79
C ARG A 38 2.22 -6.51 13.68
N GLN A 39 1.95 -6.03 12.48
CA GLN A 39 1.47 -4.67 12.21
C GLN A 39 0.06 -4.72 11.64
N PRO A 40 -0.81 -3.76 11.96
CA PRO A 40 -2.08 -3.63 11.26
C PRO A 40 -1.81 -3.20 9.81
N MET A 41 -2.42 -3.91 8.87
CA MET A 41 -2.54 -3.52 7.47
C MET A 41 -3.98 -3.08 7.24
N LEU A 42 -4.14 -1.83 6.84
CA LEU A 42 -5.46 -1.27 6.55
C LEU A 42 -5.78 -1.52 5.09
N LEU A 43 -7.01 -1.95 4.84
CA LEU A 43 -7.49 -2.23 3.49
C LEU A 43 -8.90 -1.71 3.27
N ARG A 44 -9.19 -1.39 2.01
CA ARG A 44 -10.54 -1.24 1.48
C ARG A 44 -10.76 -2.29 0.43
N TRP A 45 -11.94 -2.87 0.43
CA TRP A 45 -12.29 -3.95 -0.47
C TRP A 45 -13.53 -3.56 -1.26
N PHE A 46 -13.39 -3.56 -2.58
CA PHE A 46 -14.48 -3.35 -3.52
C PHE A 46 -14.70 -4.63 -4.29
N ASP A 47 -15.94 -5.08 -4.35
CA ASP A 47 -16.30 -6.35 -4.95
C ASP A 47 -17.55 -6.20 -5.82
N PRO A 48 -17.62 -6.90 -6.97
CA PRO A 48 -18.87 -6.99 -7.73
C PRO A 48 -20.02 -7.59 -6.92
N ASP A 49 -19.72 -8.49 -5.98
CA ASP A 49 -20.69 -8.99 -5.00
C ASP A 49 -20.70 -8.08 -3.74
N PRO A 50 -21.72 -7.22 -3.56
CA PRO A 50 -21.80 -6.37 -2.38
C PRO A 50 -21.97 -7.15 -1.07
N ALA A 51 -22.29 -8.45 -1.13
CA ALA A 51 -22.39 -9.31 0.05
C ALA A 51 -21.04 -9.95 0.47
N ALA A 52 -19.97 -9.75 -0.31
CA ALA A 52 -18.63 -10.24 0.04
C ALA A 52 -18.21 -9.69 1.43
N PRO A 53 -17.68 -10.50 2.36
CA PRO A 53 -17.49 -10.08 3.76
C PRO A 53 -16.67 -8.80 3.93
N PHE A 54 -15.55 -8.65 3.21
CA PHE A 54 -14.73 -7.44 3.29
C PHE A 54 -15.35 -6.25 2.56
N ALA A 55 -16.16 -6.47 1.52
CA ALA A 55 -16.94 -5.41 0.89
C ALA A 55 -17.98 -4.85 1.86
N VAL A 56 -18.70 -5.72 2.58
CA VAL A 56 -19.65 -5.31 3.63
C VAL A 56 -18.96 -4.53 4.75
N LEU A 57 -17.78 -4.99 5.19
CA LEU A 57 -16.99 -4.28 6.22
C LEU A 57 -16.55 -2.90 5.72
N THR A 58 -16.04 -2.81 4.48
CA THR A 58 -15.61 -1.56 3.86
C THR A 58 -16.79 -0.61 3.69
N GLN A 59 -17.94 -1.07 3.19
CA GLN A 59 -19.13 -0.24 3.01
C GLN A 59 -19.66 0.29 4.35
N ARG A 60 -19.62 -0.52 5.41
CA ARG A 60 -20.17 -0.16 6.71
C ARG A 60 -19.25 0.75 7.52
N TRP A 61 -17.95 0.54 7.44
CA TRP A 61 -16.97 1.16 8.34
C TRP A 61 -15.91 2.01 7.63
N GLY A 62 -15.93 2.05 6.29
CA GLY A 62 -14.97 2.75 5.45
C GLY A 62 -13.66 2.00 5.26
N VAL A 63 -13.17 1.28 6.28
CA VAL A 63 -11.88 0.58 6.28
C VAL A 63 -11.98 -0.73 7.07
N ALA A 64 -11.31 -1.78 6.57
CA ALA A 64 -11.05 -3.02 7.30
C ALA A 64 -9.56 -3.14 7.63
N ALA A 65 -9.21 -4.03 8.56
CA ALA A 65 -7.82 -4.25 8.92
C ALA A 65 -7.53 -5.73 9.23
N LEU A 66 -6.33 -6.16 8.89
CA LEU A 66 -5.75 -7.45 9.26
C LEU A 66 -4.36 -7.24 9.82
N THR A 67 -3.88 -8.13 10.68
CA THR A 67 -2.47 -8.10 11.08
C THR A 67 -1.61 -8.79 10.03
N THR A 68 -0.35 -8.37 9.87
CA THR A 68 0.58 -8.92 8.87
C THR A 68 0.73 -10.44 8.94
N ASP A 69 0.59 -11.07 10.12
CA ASP A 69 0.65 -12.52 10.30
C ASP A 69 -0.65 -13.25 9.91
N ARG A 70 -1.78 -12.54 9.87
CA ARG A 70 -3.10 -13.05 9.44
C ARG A 70 -3.38 -12.78 7.97
N TYR A 71 -2.45 -12.14 7.28
CA TYR A 71 -2.63 -11.74 5.90
C TYR A 71 -2.69 -12.94 4.94
N VAL A 72 -2.05 -14.06 5.30
CA VAL A 72 -2.20 -15.35 4.59
C VAL A 72 -3.62 -15.94 4.67
N GLU A 73 -4.46 -15.44 5.59
CA GLU A 73 -5.88 -15.81 5.69
C GLU A 73 -6.76 -14.89 4.83
N LEU A 74 -6.19 -13.87 4.19
CA LEU A 74 -6.88 -13.11 3.16
C LEU A 74 -7.11 -14.06 1.98
N LEU A 75 -8.38 -14.35 1.68
CA LEU A 75 -8.77 -15.21 0.57
C LEU A 75 -9.41 -14.34 -0.52
N PRO A 76 -8.60 -13.64 -1.36
CA PRO A 76 -9.14 -12.96 -2.53
C PRO A 76 -9.69 -13.97 -3.53
N PRO A 77 -10.64 -13.56 -4.39
CA PRO A 77 -11.11 -14.41 -5.46
C PRO A 77 -9.98 -14.72 -6.44
N SER A 78 -10.21 -15.71 -7.31
CA SER A 78 -9.23 -16.15 -8.32
C SER A 78 -8.75 -15.04 -9.26
N ARG A 79 -9.55 -13.97 -9.39
CA ARG A 79 -9.23 -12.79 -10.21
C ARG A 79 -9.51 -11.52 -9.40
N TRP A 80 -8.47 -10.75 -9.16
CA TRP A 80 -8.54 -9.53 -8.36
C TRP A 80 -7.38 -8.58 -8.65
N ILE A 81 -7.54 -7.31 -8.28
CA ILE A 81 -6.58 -6.24 -8.52
C ILE A 81 -6.10 -5.71 -7.17
N LEU A 82 -4.79 -5.48 -7.07
CA LEU A 82 -4.17 -4.82 -5.93
C LEU A 82 -3.90 -3.35 -6.27
N LEU A 83 -4.31 -2.44 -5.38
CA LEU A 83 -3.85 -1.06 -5.37
C LEU A 83 -3.18 -0.77 -4.03
N THR A 84 -1.91 -0.41 -4.02
CA THR A 84 -1.25 0.10 -2.81
C THR A 84 -1.27 1.62 -2.84
N VAL A 85 -1.56 2.25 -1.69
CA VAL A 85 -1.74 3.69 -1.57
C VAL A 85 -0.92 4.21 -0.40
N GLU A 86 -0.03 5.19 -0.64
CA GLU A 86 0.88 5.70 0.38
C GLU A 86 0.22 6.66 1.36
N ASN A 87 -0.50 7.65 0.82
CA ASN A 87 -1.14 8.72 1.58
C ASN A 87 -2.54 8.34 2.09
N TRP A 88 -2.89 8.83 3.29
CA TRP A 88 -4.13 8.45 3.99
C TRP A 88 -5.39 9.06 3.35
N GLU A 89 -5.34 10.35 3.03
CA GLU A 89 -6.42 11.10 2.42
C GLU A 89 -6.80 10.49 1.07
N SER A 90 -5.79 10.16 0.27
CA SER A 90 -5.93 9.46 -1.00
C SER A 90 -6.49 8.05 -0.84
N PHE A 91 -6.03 7.30 0.17
CA PHE A 91 -6.55 5.96 0.47
C PHE A 91 -8.04 6.01 0.84
N VAL A 92 -8.45 6.96 1.69
CA VAL A 92 -9.85 7.14 2.09
C VAL A 92 -10.70 7.69 0.95
N ALA A 93 -10.13 8.46 0.02
CA ALA A 93 -10.84 8.97 -1.14
C ALA A 93 -11.10 7.91 -2.22
N THR A 94 -10.45 6.73 -2.17
CA THR A 94 -10.70 5.68 -3.16
C THR A 94 -12.16 5.20 -3.13
N ASP A 95 -12.78 5.12 -4.30
CA ASP A 95 -14.11 4.55 -4.46
C ASP A 95 -14.19 3.81 -5.80
N TYR A 96 -14.27 2.48 -5.71
CA TYR A 96 -14.47 1.60 -6.85
C TYR A 96 -15.81 0.86 -6.76
N THR A 97 -16.84 1.51 -6.19
CA THR A 97 -18.20 0.99 -6.18
C THR A 97 -18.68 0.74 -7.62
N GLY A 98 -19.19 -0.47 -7.89
CA GLY A 98 -19.59 -0.87 -9.24
C GLY A 98 -18.45 -1.44 -10.10
N CYS A 99 -17.30 -1.76 -9.52
CA CYS A 99 -16.23 -2.50 -10.19
C CYS A 99 -16.70 -3.85 -10.73
N GLN A 100 -16.02 -4.33 -11.79
CA GLN A 100 -16.33 -5.60 -12.46
C GLN A 100 -15.48 -6.77 -11.95
N ASP A 101 -14.29 -6.50 -11.43
CA ASP A 101 -13.46 -7.45 -10.69
C ASP A 101 -13.21 -6.89 -9.29
N THR A 102 -12.88 -7.76 -8.34
CA THR A 102 -12.52 -7.36 -6.98
C THR A 102 -11.27 -6.49 -6.98
N ILE A 103 -11.34 -5.33 -6.31
CA ILE A 103 -10.23 -4.41 -6.11
C ILE A 103 -9.95 -4.30 -4.62
N ILE A 104 -8.74 -4.66 -4.23
CA ILE A 104 -8.25 -4.55 -2.86
C ILE A 104 -7.26 -3.39 -2.82
N VAL A 105 -7.63 -2.36 -2.07
CA VAL A 105 -6.79 -1.18 -1.83
C VAL A 105 -6.11 -1.35 -0.47
N ILE A 106 -4.79 -1.19 -0.42
CA ILE A 106 -3.98 -1.35 0.80
C ILE A 106 -3.23 -0.06 1.09
N TYR A 107 -3.39 0.44 2.31
CA TYR A 107 -2.65 1.60 2.78
C TYR A 107 -1.23 1.20 3.21
N THR A 108 -0.20 1.84 2.66
CA THR A 108 1.20 1.58 3.01
C THR A 108 1.76 2.57 4.04
N GLY A 109 1.22 3.79 4.11
CA GLY A 109 1.53 4.77 5.16
C GLY A 109 2.98 5.21 5.19
N GLY A 110 3.47 5.80 4.10
CA GLY A 110 4.88 6.15 3.93
C GLY A 110 5.74 4.91 3.71
N ASN A 111 6.90 4.86 4.37
CA ASN A 111 7.86 3.75 4.28
C ASN A 111 7.32 2.48 4.97
N PRO A 112 6.83 1.47 4.21
CA PRO A 112 6.20 0.31 4.82
C PRO A 112 7.25 -0.56 5.53
N ALA A 113 6.85 -1.09 6.68
CA ALA A 113 7.67 -2.01 7.46
C ALA A 113 7.96 -3.29 6.66
N GLU A 114 9.10 -3.94 6.93
CA GLU A 114 9.49 -5.19 6.26
C GLU A 114 8.43 -6.29 6.37
N ALA A 115 7.72 -6.37 7.50
CA ALA A 115 6.61 -7.31 7.67
C ALA A 115 5.45 -7.05 6.70
N THR A 116 5.16 -5.78 6.41
CA THR A 116 4.12 -5.36 5.45
C THR A 116 4.55 -5.68 4.02
N ILE A 117 5.80 -5.38 3.66
CA ILE A 117 6.37 -5.72 2.35
C ILE A 117 6.35 -7.25 2.16
N SER A 118 6.83 -8.02 3.14
CA SER A 118 6.81 -9.47 3.09
C SER A 118 5.40 -10.04 2.96
N ALA A 119 4.41 -9.45 3.63
CA ALA A 119 3.01 -9.87 3.51
C ALA A 119 2.46 -9.63 2.10
N LEU A 120 2.76 -8.47 1.49
CA LEU A 120 2.39 -8.17 0.11
C LEU A 120 3.04 -9.15 -0.88
N GLY A 121 4.30 -9.52 -0.68
CA GLY A 121 4.99 -10.50 -1.51
C GLY A 121 4.50 -11.95 -1.35
N SER A 122 3.67 -12.22 -0.34
CA SER A 122 3.12 -13.56 -0.04
C SER A 122 1.64 -13.69 -0.42
N LEU A 123 1.12 -12.75 -1.21
CA LEU A 123 -0.25 -12.73 -1.67
C LEU A 123 -0.58 -13.90 -2.60
N GLU A 124 -1.58 -14.69 -2.23
CA GLU A 124 -2.09 -15.79 -3.04
C GLU A 124 -3.62 -15.81 -3.07
N PRO A 125 -4.26 -16.01 -4.24
CA PRO A 125 -3.65 -15.98 -5.58
C PRO A 125 -3.00 -14.63 -5.90
N VAL A 126 -1.95 -14.63 -6.72
CA VAL A 126 -1.31 -13.39 -7.23
C VAL A 126 -2.35 -12.51 -7.94
N PRO A 127 -2.39 -11.18 -7.69
CA PRO A 127 -3.34 -10.29 -8.34
C PRO A 127 -3.10 -10.25 -9.85
N VAL A 128 -4.18 -10.16 -10.65
CA VAL A 128 -4.06 -10.06 -12.12
C VAL A 128 -3.47 -8.73 -12.57
N ARG A 129 -3.51 -7.72 -11.70
CA ARG A 129 -2.82 -6.45 -11.84
C ARG A 129 -2.53 -5.88 -10.46
N ALA A 130 -1.34 -5.31 -10.29
CA ALA A 130 -0.96 -4.61 -9.08
C ALA A 130 -0.46 -3.21 -9.44
N LEU A 131 -0.99 -2.19 -8.76
CA LEU A 131 -0.60 -0.80 -8.92
C LEU A 131 -0.09 -0.24 -7.60
N HIS A 132 0.91 0.62 -7.68
CA HIS A 132 1.35 1.47 -6.58
C HIS A 132 1.04 2.93 -6.89
N PHE A 133 0.28 3.55 -6.00
CA PHE A 133 -0.06 4.96 -6.02
C PHE A 133 0.59 5.61 -4.79
N GLY A 134 1.72 6.26 -5.01
CA GLY A 134 2.53 6.89 -3.97
C GLY A 134 2.98 8.28 -4.40
N ASP A 135 3.85 8.90 -3.60
CA ASP A 135 4.43 10.21 -3.92
C ASP A 135 5.39 10.12 -5.11
N TYR A 136 5.46 11.22 -5.89
CA TYR A 136 6.36 11.37 -7.03
C TYR A 136 7.60 12.17 -6.63
N ASP A 137 8.37 11.63 -5.69
CA ASP A 137 9.65 12.16 -5.23
C ASP A 137 10.72 11.03 -5.14
N TRP A 138 11.92 11.30 -4.63
CA TRP A 138 12.94 10.23 -4.54
C TRP A 138 12.59 9.17 -3.51
N SER A 139 11.96 9.55 -2.40
CA SER A 139 11.54 8.63 -1.33
C SER A 139 10.43 7.67 -1.79
N GLY A 140 9.40 8.18 -2.46
CA GLY A 140 8.30 7.40 -3.05
C GLY A 140 8.82 6.39 -4.09
N LEU A 141 9.78 6.79 -4.92
CA LEU A 141 10.44 5.87 -5.86
C LEU A 141 11.29 4.79 -5.15
N VAL A 142 11.90 5.08 -3.99
CA VAL A 142 12.54 4.05 -3.15
C VAL A 142 11.50 3.06 -2.61
N ILE A 143 10.36 3.55 -2.14
CA ILE A 143 9.26 2.72 -1.63
C ILE A 143 8.75 1.81 -2.75
N PHE A 144 8.47 2.36 -3.93
CA PHE A 144 8.06 1.59 -5.11
C PHE A 144 9.04 0.46 -5.44
N ARG A 145 10.35 0.76 -5.50
CA ARG A 145 11.38 -0.25 -5.80
C ARG A 145 11.42 -1.36 -4.74
N ARG A 146 11.15 -1.06 -3.47
CA ARG A 146 11.05 -2.08 -2.40
C ARG A 146 9.81 -2.96 -2.56
N LEU A 147 8.68 -2.38 -2.95
CA LEU A 147 7.46 -3.15 -3.26
C LEU A 147 7.68 -4.06 -4.48
N ARG A 148 8.27 -3.53 -5.56
CA ARG A 148 8.56 -4.29 -6.78
C ARG A 148 9.55 -5.44 -6.56
N ALA A 149 10.45 -5.31 -5.60
CA ALA A 149 11.37 -6.39 -5.25
C ALA A 149 10.68 -7.66 -4.71
N VAL A 150 9.51 -7.52 -4.07
CA VAL A 150 8.72 -8.66 -3.54
C VAL A 150 7.48 -8.99 -4.36
N LEU A 151 6.98 -8.03 -5.15
CA LEU A 151 5.89 -8.20 -6.10
C LEU A 151 6.32 -7.67 -7.46
N PRO A 152 7.08 -8.45 -8.27
CA PRO A 152 7.69 -7.96 -9.51
C PRO A 152 6.72 -7.42 -10.56
N THR A 153 5.44 -7.82 -10.49
CA THR A 153 4.36 -7.42 -11.38
C THR A 153 3.71 -6.09 -11.00
N ILE A 154 4.08 -5.47 -9.87
CA ILE A 154 3.52 -4.18 -9.47
C ILE A 154 4.03 -3.04 -10.38
N GLU A 155 3.10 -2.23 -10.87
CA GLU A 155 3.38 -1.08 -11.72
C GLU A 155 3.28 0.21 -10.90
N LEU A 156 4.11 1.20 -11.21
CA LEU A 156 3.96 2.55 -10.67
C LEU A 156 2.82 3.24 -11.44
N TYR A 157 1.82 3.75 -10.74
CA TYR A 157 0.79 4.56 -11.36
C TYR A 157 1.34 5.96 -11.66
N VAL A 158 1.28 6.37 -12.92
CA VAL A 158 1.65 7.71 -13.39
C VAL A 158 0.47 8.26 -14.21
N PRO A 159 -0.14 9.39 -13.81
CA PRO A 159 -1.23 9.99 -14.57
C PRO A 159 -0.69 10.59 -15.89
N GLU A 160 -1.54 10.65 -16.92
CA GLU A 160 -1.15 11.16 -18.25
C GLU A 160 -0.64 12.62 -18.21
N ASP A 161 -1.10 13.41 -17.24
CA ASP A 161 -0.75 14.82 -17.07
C ASP A 161 0.31 15.07 -15.97
N ILE A 162 1.08 14.05 -15.57
CA ILE A 162 2.08 14.13 -14.50
C ILE A 162 3.05 15.31 -14.68
N GLU A 163 3.51 15.56 -15.90
CA GLU A 163 4.42 16.68 -16.18
C GLU A 163 3.78 18.03 -15.85
N ALA A 164 2.51 18.22 -16.24
CA ALA A 164 1.78 19.46 -15.99
C ALA A 164 1.52 19.64 -14.49
N LEU A 165 1.24 18.54 -13.78
CA LEU A 165 1.06 18.54 -12.33
C LEU A 165 2.35 18.91 -11.59
N ILE A 166 3.49 18.29 -11.94
CA ILE A 166 4.80 18.62 -11.35
C ILE A 166 5.17 20.08 -11.64
N HIS A 167 4.97 20.54 -12.87
CA HIS A 167 5.28 21.93 -13.23
C HIS A 167 4.43 22.93 -12.43
N LYS A 168 3.15 22.62 -12.17
CA LYS A 168 2.21 23.53 -11.51
C LYS A 168 2.26 23.47 -9.98
N PHE A 169 2.42 22.28 -9.41
CA PHE A 169 2.27 22.00 -7.99
C PHE A 169 3.51 21.39 -7.36
N GLY A 170 4.56 21.14 -8.13
CA GLY A 170 5.79 20.54 -7.63
C GLY A 170 6.44 21.42 -6.56
N ASN A 171 6.99 20.75 -5.54
CA ASN A 171 7.64 21.39 -4.41
C ASN A 171 9.10 20.92 -4.30
N PRO A 172 10.09 21.82 -4.45
CA PRO A 172 11.51 21.50 -4.25
C PRO A 172 11.82 21.01 -2.83
N GLY A 173 11.05 21.46 -1.82
CA GLY A 173 11.22 21.04 -0.42
C GLY A 173 10.95 19.56 -0.20
N LEU A 174 10.19 18.90 -1.08
CA LEU A 174 9.95 17.45 -0.99
C LEU A 174 11.23 16.65 -1.29
N ILE A 175 12.06 17.13 -2.21
CA ILE A 175 13.31 16.44 -2.59
C ILE A 175 14.55 17.00 -1.88
N GLU A 176 14.39 18.04 -1.07
CA GLU A 176 15.50 18.66 -0.35
C GLU A 176 16.11 17.69 0.67
N GLY A 177 17.43 17.51 0.61
CA GLY A 177 18.15 16.57 1.48
C GLY A 177 17.94 15.08 1.13
N GLN A 178 17.08 14.76 0.17
CA GLN A 178 16.96 13.41 -0.36
C GLN A 178 18.11 13.13 -1.34
N MET A 179 18.58 11.88 -1.38
CA MET A 179 19.59 11.46 -2.35
C MET A 179 18.92 11.24 -3.72
N PRO A 180 19.33 11.95 -4.79
CA PRO A 180 18.76 11.75 -6.11
C PRO A 180 18.88 10.29 -6.55
N LEU A 181 17.81 9.75 -7.12
CA LEU A 181 17.84 8.42 -7.71
C LEU A 181 18.25 8.50 -9.17
N GLY A 182 19.22 7.66 -9.54
CA GLY A 182 19.50 7.36 -10.94
C GLY A 182 18.51 6.34 -11.51
N GLU A 183 18.35 6.39 -12.84
CA GLU A 183 17.71 5.31 -13.61
C GLU A 183 18.50 4.01 -13.47
N ARG A 184 17.80 2.88 -13.43
CA ARG A 184 18.34 1.52 -13.48
C ARG A 184 17.90 0.83 -14.76
N GLU A 185 18.65 -0.19 -15.17
CA GLU A 185 18.35 -0.95 -16.38
C GLU A 185 16.98 -1.63 -16.32
N ASP A 186 16.57 -2.09 -15.14
CA ASP A 186 15.30 -2.78 -14.88
C ASP A 186 14.12 -1.84 -14.54
N ASP A 187 14.34 -0.53 -14.48
CA ASP A 187 13.26 0.44 -14.27
C ASP A 187 12.31 0.46 -15.47
N SER A 188 11.01 0.47 -15.18
CA SER A 188 9.96 0.67 -16.18
C SER A 188 9.98 2.09 -16.73
N ASP A 189 9.34 2.29 -17.89
CA ASP A 189 9.22 3.62 -18.50
C ASP A 189 8.55 4.63 -17.56
N ALA A 190 7.55 4.20 -16.79
CA ALA A 190 6.88 5.00 -15.77
C ALA A 190 7.84 5.53 -14.69
N VAL A 191 8.75 4.68 -14.18
CA VAL A 191 9.75 5.13 -13.20
C VAL A 191 10.72 6.12 -13.83
N ARG A 192 11.21 5.83 -15.04
CA ARG A 192 12.14 6.71 -15.75
C ARG A 192 11.50 8.07 -16.07
N GLU A 193 10.22 8.07 -16.43
CA GLU A 193 9.43 9.29 -16.65
C GLU A 193 9.39 10.18 -15.40
N VAL A 194 9.05 9.61 -14.25
CA VAL A 194 9.03 10.34 -12.98
C VAL A 194 10.43 10.86 -12.63
N ILE A 195 11.49 10.05 -12.78
CA ILE A 195 12.88 10.49 -12.56
C ILE A 195 13.22 11.69 -13.46
N ARG A 196 12.85 11.65 -14.75
CA ARG A 196 13.09 12.75 -15.69
C ARG A 196 12.35 14.02 -15.26
N HIS A 197 11.09 13.92 -14.84
CA HIS A 197 10.33 15.10 -14.42
C HIS A 197 10.86 15.70 -13.10
N ILE A 198 11.15 14.88 -12.09
CA ILE A 198 11.76 15.37 -10.84
C ILE A 198 13.08 16.07 -11.14
N SER A 199 13.92 15.49 -12.00
CA SER A 199 15.22 16.08 -12.38
C SER A 199 15.06 17.38 -13.18
N ARG A 200 14.08 17.43 -14.11
CA ARG A 200 13.83 18.58 -14.98
C ARG A 200 13.31 19.78 -14.20
N TYR A 201 12.35 19.56 -13.29
CA TYR A 201 11.70 20.62 -12.53
C TYR A 201 12.33 20.86 -11.16
N ASN A 202 13.26 19.99 -10.74
CA ASN A 202 13.89 20.00 -9.42
C ASN A 202 12.84 20.09 -8.30
N ALA A 203 11.80 19.27 -8.41
CA ALA A 203 10.65 19.28 -7.52
C ALA A 203 10.01 17.88 -7.47
N GLY A 204 9.58 17.48 -6.28
CA GLY A 204 8.70 16.33 -6.08
C GLY A 204 7.23 16.75 -6.16
N LEU A 205 6.33 15.78 -6.17
CA LEU A 205 4.88 16.02 -6.19
C LEU A 205 4.18 15.05 -5.23
N GLU A 206 3.38 15.60 -4.32
CA GLU A 206 2.60 14.81 -3.37
C GLU A 206 1.45 14.08 -4.08
N GLN A 207 1.17 12.87 -3.62
CA GLN A 207 0.14 12.00 -4.16
C GLN A 207 -1.27 12.62 -4.10
N GLU A 208 -1.58 13.44 -3.09
CA GLU A 208 -2.93 13.97 -2.82
C GLU A 208 -3.53 14.84 -3.93
N ILE A 209 -2.68 15.48 -4.75
CA ILE A 209 -3.15 16.33 -5.86
C ILE A 209 -3.49 15.48 -7.10
N VAL A 210 -3.07 14.23 -7.13
CA VAL A 210 -3.25 13.31 -8.26
C VAL A 210 -4.56 12.54 -8.08
N PRO A 211 -5.42 12.46 -9.11
CA PRO A 211 -6.60 11.59 -9.05
C PRO A 211 -6.21 10.12 -8.85
N ALA A 212 -6.97 9.41 -8.02
CA ALA A 212 -6.79 7.97 -7.85
C ALA A 212 -6.87 7.22 -9.20
N PRO A 213 -6.14 6.11 -9.36
CA PRO A 213 -6.10 5.37 -10.61
C PRO A 213 -7.50 4.99 -11.11
N ALA A 214 -7.82 5.35 -12.36
CA ALA A 214 -9.01 4.83 -13.02
C ALA A 214 -8.77 3.34 -13.37
N ILE A 215 -9.24 2.43 -12.52
CA ILE A 215 -9.15 0.99 -12.77
C ILE A 215 -10.35 0.59 -13.64
N THR A 216 -10.27 0.88 -14.94
CA THR A 216 -11.27 0.43 -15.91
C THR A 216 -10.97 -0.98 -16.41
N LEU A 217 -12.00 -1.81 -16.41
CA LEU A 217 -12.00 -3.19 -16.89
C LEU A 217 -12.89 -3.33 -18.14
N PRO A 218 -12.68 -4.38 -18.95
CA PRO A 218 -11.72 -5.48 -18.74
C PRO A 218 -10.28 -5.07 -19.05
N LEU A 219 -9.33 -5.56 -18.25
CA LEU A 219 -7.93 -5.65 -18.66
C LEU A 219 -7.97 -6.40 -19.98
N GLY A 220 -7.44 -5.80 -21.06
CA GLY A 220 -7.31 -6.50 -22.33
C GLY A 220 -6.72 -7.89 -22.09
N ASN A 221 -7.16 -8.88 -22.88
CA ASN A 221 -6.63 -10.24 -22.76
C ASN A 221 -5.10 -10.19 -22.58
N PRO A 222 -4.53 -10.98 -21.67
CA PRO A 222 -3.07 -11.08 -21.56
C PRO A 222 -2.52 -11.43 -22.96
N LEU A 223 -1.53 -10.67 -23.40
CA LEU A 223 -0.74 -10.98 -24.60
C LEU A 223 -0.08 -12.36 -24.47
#